data_AF-D4XJT9-F1
#
_entry.id   AF-D4XJT9-F1
#
_cell.length_a   1.000
_cell.length_b   1.000
_cell.length_c   1.000
_cell.angle_alpha   90.00
_cell.angle_beta   90.00
_cell.angle_gamma   90.00
#
_symmetry.space_group_name_H-M   'P 1'
#
loop_
_entity.id
_entity.type
_entity.pdbx_description
1 polymer ?
#
loop_
_entity_poly.entity_id
_entity_poly.type
_entity_poly.pdbx_seq_one_letter_code
_entity_poly.pdbx_strand_id
1 'polypeptide(L)'
;MSSGLDLSQFYETFFDEADELLAQMEQLLLELDVGSPDIEQLNAIFRAAHSIKGGAATFGCFTQLAGTTHLLENLLDAIRRGEMALRTDMIDIFLETKDVLKSQLDAYRASEEPDEAVFERICAVLRQLALEHKDPAAAVAATPAPAPVVAAPVPPPAPVAAPEPVQPAADSGNLPLKVRITKVSDKDAASLLEEMGNLGNVRASERADGALTVWMDSTCTPDDIEAVAASSSTATSLPSAAKRPRPARPARRQ
;
A
#
# COMPACT_ATOMS: atom_id res chain seq x y z
N MET A 1 -41.63 -16.75 11.22
CA MET A 1 -40.58 -16.11 12.04
C MET A 1 -39.40 -15.94 11.12
N SER A 2 -39.11 -14.70 10.73
CA SER A 2 -37.99 -14.43 9.81
C SER A 2 -36.72 -14.78 10.56
N SER A 3 -36.01 -15.81 10.10
CA SER A 3 -34.65 -16.12 10.51
C SER A 3 -33.74 -15.00 9.98
N GLY A 4 -33.85 -13.81 10.57
CA GLY A 4 -32.83 -12.78 10.41
C GLY A 4 -31.55 -13.37 10.96
N LEU A 5 -30.51 -13.43 10.13
CA LEU A 5 -29.16 -13.80 10.57
C LEU A 5 -28.85 -13.01 11.85
N ASP A 6 -28.62 -13.72 12.95
CA ASP A 6 -28.27 -13.09 14.21
C ASP A 6 -26.82 -12.63 14.13
N LEU A 7 -26.64 -11.38 13.71
CA LEU A 7 -25.35 -10.70 13.59
C LEU A 7 -24.56 -10.74 14.92
N SER A 8 -25.25 -10.91 16.05
CA SER A 8 -24.64 -11.02 17.38
C SER A 8 -23.70 -12.22 17.51
N GLN A 9 -24.02 -13.36 16.87
CA GLN A 9 -23.14 -14.53 16.88
C GLN A 9 -21.85 -14.30 16.07
N PHE A 10 -21.94 -13.52 15.00
CA PHE A 10 -20.79 -13.14 14.18
C PHE A 10 -19.88 -12.14 14.91
N TYR A 11 -20.44 -11.27 15.75
CA TYR A 11 -19.65 -10.36 16.60
C TYR A 11 -18.82 -11.12 17.62
N GLU A 12 -19.40 -12.08 18.35
CA GLU A 12 -18.63 -12.87 19.34
C GLU A 12 -17.48 -13.64 18.67
N THR A 13 -17.73 -14.26 17.52
CA THR A 13 -16.66 -14.96 16.78
C THR A 13 -15.57 -14.00 16.31
N PHE A 14 -15.94 -12.81 15.83
CA PHE A 14 -14.98 -11.77 15.46
C PHE A 14 -14.16 -11.28 16.65
N PHE A 15 -14.79 -11.06 17.81
CA PHE A 15 -14.09 -10.61 19.01
C PHE A 15 -13.10 -11.67 19.50
N ASP A 16 -13.50 -12.94 19.53
CA ASP A 16 -12.60 -14.02 19.91
C ASP A 16 -11.43 -14.16 18.93
N GLU A 17 -11.69 -14.09 17.61
CA GLU A 17 -10.63 -14.12 16.59
C GLU A 17 -9.70 -12.89 16.69
N ALA A 18 -10.25 -11.70 16.92
CA ALA A 18 -9.46 -10.49 17.08
C ALA A 18 -8.59 -10.56 18.35
N ASP A 19 -9.08 -11.12 19.46
CA ASP A 19 -8.29 -11.34 20.67
C ASP A 19 -7.12 -12.29 20.45
N GLU A 20 -7.35 -13.40 19.73
CA GLU A 20 -6.28 -14.33 19.36
C GLU A 20 -5.23 -13.68 18.46
N LEU A 21 -5.66 -12.88 17.47
CA LEU A 21 -4.77 -12.16 16.57
C LEU A 21 -3.97 -11.07 17.30
N LEU A 22 -4.58 -10.36 18.25
CA LEU A 22 -3.88 -9.35 19.06
C LEU A 22 -2.84 -10.01 19.98
N ALA A 23 -3.16 -11.15 20.58
CA ALA A 23 -2.21 -11.91 21.41
C ALA A 23 -1.05 -12.46 20.57
N GLN A 24 -1.33 -12.97 19.37
CA GLN A 24 -0.29 -13.40 18.44
C GLN A 24 0.60 -12.23 17.99
N MET A 25 0.00 -11.08 17.68
CA MET A 25 0.72 -9.87 17.30
C MET A 25 1.67 -9.41 18.41
N GLU A 26 1.22 -9.42 19.67
CA GLU A 26 2.05 -9.09 20.83
C GLU A 26 3.26 -9.99 20.95
N GLN A 27 3.06 -11.31 20.88
CA GLN A 27 4.14 -12.28 20.98
C GLN A 27 5.19 -12.05 19.88
N LEU A 28 4.73 -11.85 18.64
CA LEU A 28 5.61 -11.60 17.51
C LEU A 28 6.37 -10.28 17.65
N LEU A 29 5.73 -9.22 18.16
CA LEU A 29 6.38 -7.92 18.40
C LEU A 29 7.45 -8.01 19.49
N LEU A 30 7.22 -8.80 20.54
CA LEU A 30 8.18 -9.01 21.62
C LEU A 30 9.39 -9.87 21.21
N GLU A 31 9.19 -10.81 20.29
CA GLU A 31 10.24 -11.67 19.74
C GLU A 31 11.04 -11.00 18.60
N LEU A 32 10.54 -9.89 18.06
CA LEU A 32 11.14 -9.23 16.91
C LEU A 32 12.46 -8.55 17.27
N ASP A 33 13.53 -8.93 16.58
CA ASP A 33 14.83 -8.26 16.72
C ASP A 33 14.88 -7.00 15.85
N VAL A 34 15.08 -5.83 16.47
CA VAL A 34 15.24 -4.55 15.77
C VAL A 34 16.48 -4.53 14.88
N GLY A 35 17.56 -5.22 15.29
CA GLY A 35 18.81 -5.25 14.53
C GLY A 35 18.75 -6.14 13.29
N SER A 36 17.88 -7.14 13.31
CA SER A 36 17.67 -8.08 12.20
C SER A 36 16.22 -8.57 12.14
N PRO A 37 15.26 -7.70 11.73
CA PRO A 37 13.85 -8.05 11.78
C PRO A 37 13.54 -9.19 10.80
N ASP A 38 12.93 -10.26 11.30
CA ASP A 38 12.48 -11.36 10.46
C ASP A 38 11.26 -10.92 9.64
N ILE A 39 11.41 -11.02 8.31
CA ILE A 39 10.37 -10.68 7.34
C ILE A 39 9.15 -11.59 7.53
N GLU A 40 9.32 -12.85 7.94
CA GLU A 40 8.19 -13.74 8.20
C GLU A 40 7.36 -13.28 9.40
N GLN A 41 8.02 -12.86 10.49
CA GLN A 41 7.36 -12.29 11.67
C GLN A 41 6.62 -10.98 11.31
N LEU A 42 7.26 -10.07 10.58
CA LEU A 42 6.61 -8.84 10.09
C LEU A 42 5.38 -9.12 9.22
N ASN A 43 5.47 -10.11 8.33
CA ASN A 43 4.34 -10.53 7.49
C ASN A 43 3.20 -11.17 8.30
N ALA A 44 3.52 -11.87 9.39
CA ALA A 44 2.50 -12.42 10.28
C ALA A 44 1.79 -11.30 11.07
N ILE A 45 2.53 -10.35 11.63
CA ILE A 45 1.99 -9.15 12.30
C ILE A 45 1.10 -8.34 11.35
N PHE A 46 1.57 -8.11 10.12
CA PHE A 46 0.78 -7.41 9.10
C PHE A 46 -0.53 -8.15 8.78
N ARG A 47 -0.49 -9.47 8.60
CA ARG A 47 -1.70 -10.27 8.33
C ARG A 47 -2.69 -10.19 9.48
N ALA A 48 -2.23 -10.23 10.73
CA ALA A 48 -3.09 -10.06 11.90
C ALA A 48 -3.79 -8.70 11.87
N ALA A 49 -3.05 -7.61 11.66
CA ALA A 49 -3.63 -6.26 11.57
C ALA A 49 -4.63 -6.13 10.41
N HIS A 50 -4.31 -6.69 9.24
CA HIS A 50 -5.18 -6.67 8.06
C HIS A 50 -6.48 -7.44 8.28
N SER A 51 -6.43 -8.59 8.94
CA SER A 51 -7.62 -9.38 9.30
C SER A 51 -8.52 -8.63 10.27
N ILE A 52 -7.96 -8.00 11.31
CA ILE A 52 -8.72 -7.21 12.29
C ILE A 52 -9.40 -6.01 11.59
N LYS A 53 -8.67 -5.29 10.72
CA LYS A 53 -9.24 -4.21 9.90
C LYS A 53 -10.39 -4.73 9.02
N GLY A 54 -10.18 -5.87 8.35
CA GLY A 54 -11.18 -6.50 7.49
C GLY A 54 -12.47 -6.82 8.23
N GLY A 55 -12.37 -7.41 9.42
CA GLY A 55 -13.52 -7.64 10.29
C GLY A 55 -14.17 -6.34 10.74
N ALA A 56 -13.39 -5.37 11.23
CA ALA A 56 -13.90 -4.06 11.65
C ALA A 56 -14.67 -3.32 10.54
N ALA A 57 -14.18 -3.38 9.30
CA ALA A 57 -14.82 -2.79 8.13
C ALA A 57 -16.07 -3.57 7.67
N THR A 58 -16.06 -4.90 7.79
CA THR A 58 -17.19 -5.77 7.41
C THR A 58 -18.43 -5.46 8.25
N PHE A 59 -18.24 -5.18 9.53
CA PHE A 59 -19.34 -4.83 10.43
C PHE A 59 -19.74 -3.35 10.37
N GLY A 60 -18.87 -2.48 9.86
CA GLY A 60 -19.17 -1.07 9.55
C GLY A 60 -19.43 -0.16 10.76
N CYS A 61 -19.61 -0.72 11.96
CA CYS A 61 -19.82 0.01 13.21
C CYS A 61 -18.52 0.30 13.99
N PHE A 62 -17.41 -0.38 13.66
CA PHE A 62 -16.15 -0.25 14.41
C PHE A 62 -15.19 0.73 13.73
N THR A 63 -15.63 1.98 13.56
CA THR A 63 -14.89 3.02 12.82
C THR A 63 -13.54 3.37 13.45
N GLN A 64 -13.49 3.45 14.78
CA GLN A 64 -12.25 3.75 15.51
C GLN A 64 -11.25 2.60 15.38
N LEU A 65 -11.72 1.35 15.54
CA LEU A 65 -10.89 0.15 15.38
C LEU A 65 -10.32 0.04 13.95
N ALA A 66 -11.16 0.23 12.94
CA ALA A 66 -10.75 0.25 11.53
C ALA A 66 -9.74 1.39 11.25
N GLY A 67 -9.93 2.56 11.86
CA GLY A 67 -9.03 3.70 11.73
C GLY A 67 -7.64 3.44 12.32
N THR A 68 -7.59 2.94 13.56
CA THR A 68 -6.32 2.61 14.24
C THR A 68 -5.57 1.50 13.49
N THR A 69 -6.26 0.41 13.15
CA THR A 69 -5.65 -0.73 12.43
C THR A 69 -5.13 -0.34 11.06
N HIS A 70 -5.84 0.52 10.33
CA HIS A 70 -5.37 1.00 9.03
C HIS A 70 -4.07 1.81 9.13
N LEU A 71 -3.91 2.67 10.15
CA LEU A 71 -2.66 3.41 10.35
C LEU A 71 -1.50 2.48 10.71
N LEU A 72 -1.74 1.52 11.61
CA LEU A 72 -0.77 0.49 11.97
C LEU A 72 -0.35 -0.34 10.76
N GLU A 73 -1.32 -0.77 9.95
CA GLU A 73 -1.11 -1.56 8.74
C GLU A 73 -0.20 -0.85 7.73
N ASN A 74 -0.41 0.45 7.52
CA ASN A 74 0.41 1.25 6.61
C ASN A 74 1.87 1.38 7.09
N LEU A 75 2.09 1.54 8.39
CA LEU A 75 3.45 1.57 8.96
C LEU A 75 4.16 0.22 8.79
N LEU A 76 3.45 -0.87 9.09
CA LEU A 76 3.96 -2.23 8.91
C LEU A 76 4.26 -2.55 7.44
N ASP A 77 3.48 -2.03 6.49
CA ASP A 77 3.79 -2.14 5.05
C ASP A 77 5.10 -1.44 4.69
N ALA A 78 5.28 -0.20 5.14
CA ALA A 78 6.51 0.56 4.88
C ALA A 78 7.75 -0.15 5.45
N ILE A 79 7.64 -0.73 6.66
CA ILE A 79 8.74 -1.48 7.28
C ILE A 79 9.05 -2.76 6.50
N ARG A 80 8.04 -3.54 6.12
CA ARG A 80 8.27 -4.81 5.42
C ARG A 80 8.84 -4.62 4.01
N ARG A 81 8.48 -3.53 3.34
CA ARG A 81 9.03 -3.16 2.02
C ARG A 81 10.46 -2.64 2.10
N GLY A 82 10.98 -2.41 3.31
CA GLY A 82 12.27 -1.77 3.53
C GLY A 82 12.27 -0.29 3.18
N GLU A 83 11.09 0.32 3.03
CA GLU A 83 10.96 1.77 2.86
C GLU A 83 11.37 2.43 4.18
N MET A 84 10.89 1.91 5.31
CA MET A 84 11.16 2.41 6.66
C MET A 84 12.02 1.42 7.48
N ALA A 85 13.07 1.92 8.14
CA ALA A 85 13.85 1.12 9.07
C ALA A 85 13.08 0.93 10.39
N LEU A 86 12.97 -0.32 10.86
CA LEU A 86 12.43 -0.62 12.19
C LEU A 86 13.36 -0.05 13.27
N ARG A 87 12.75 0.57 14.28
CA ARG A 87 13.47 1.12 15.44
C ARG A 87 12.83 0.62 16.73
N THR A 88 13.59 0.63 17.82
CA THR A 88 13.11 0.14 19.13
C THR A 88 11.91 0.92 19.65
N ASP A 89 11.89 2.25 19.46
CA ASP A 89 10.75 3.09 19.84
C ASP A 89 9.46 2.72 19.09
N MET A 90 9.58 2.16 17.88
CA MET A 90 8.42 1.73 17.11
C MET A 90 7.80 0.44 17.66
N ILE A 91 8.60 -0.47 18.23
CA ILE A 91 8.07 -1.68 18.88
C ILE A 91 7.22 -1.28 20.09
N ASP A 92 7.72 -0.37 20.93
CA ASP A 92 6.97 0.12 22.10
C ASP A 92 5.64 0.77 21.67
N ILE A 93 5.66 1.57 20.60
CA ILE A 93 4.46 2.20 20.05
C ILE A 93 3.50 1.17 19.44
N PHE A 94 4.00 0.10 18.80
CA PHE A 94 3.14 -0.97 18.27
C PHE A 94 2.49 -1.78 19.39
N LEU A 95 3.20 -2.02 20.50
CA LEU A 95 2.63 -2.64 21.70
C LEU A 95 1.56 -1.74 22.35
N GLU A 96 1.84 -0.43 22.48
CA GLU A 96 0.83 0.54 22.94
C GLU A 96 -0.39 0.56 22.01
N THR A 97 -0.16 0.51 20.70
CA THR A 97 -1.25 0.45 19.70
C THR A 97 -2.09 -0.81 19.87
N LYS A 98 -1.47 -1.97 20.07
CA LYS A 98 -2.17 -3.22 20.36
C LYS A 98 -3.03 -3.09 21.62
N ASP A 99 -2.53 -2.46 22.68
CA ASP A 99 -3.30 -2.28 23.92
C ASP A 99 -4.51 -1.35 23.71
N VAL A 100 -4.36 -0.31 22.89
CA VAL A 100 -5.49 0.52 22.48
C VAL A 100 -6.49 -0.26 21.63
N LEU A 101 -6.03 -1.08 20.68
CA LEU A 101 -6.90 -1.95 19.88
C LEU A 101 -7.69 -2.92 20.76
N LYS A 102 -7.05 -3.50 21.79
CA LYS A 102 -7.71 -4.38 22.76
C LYS A 102 -8.78 -3.63 23.56
N SER A 103 -8.46 -2.43 24.06
CA SER A 103 -9.42 -1.57 24.76
C SER A 103 -10.62 -1.19 23.88
N GLN A 104 -10.37 -0.86 22.61
CA GLN A 104 -11.43 -0.59 21.64
C GLN A 104 -12.31 -1.82 21.42
N LEU A 105 -11.71 -3.00 21.28
CA LEU A 105 -12.43 -4.26 21.13
C LEU A 105 -13.31 -4.57 22.34
N ASP A 106 -12.79 -4.38 23.55
CA ASP A 106 -13.51 -4.60 24.81
C ASP A 106 -14.67 -3.62 24.98
N ALA A 107 -14.49 -2.35 24.62
CA ALA A 107 -15.56 -1.36 24.61
C ALA A 107 -16.69 -1.78 23.65
N TYR A 108 -16.34 -2.17 22.42
CA TYR A 108 -17.34 -2.65 21.45
C TYR A 108 -18.03 -3.94 21.91
N ARG A 109 -17.32 -4.86 22.58
CA ARG A 109 -17.90 -6.07 23.18
C ARG A 109 -18.90 -5.72 24.30
N ALA A 110 -18.62 -4.68 25.08
CA ALA A 110 -19.52 -4.13 26.09
C ALA A 110 -20.66 -3.28 25.51
N SER A 111 -20.73 -3.11 24.18
CA SER A 111 -21.65 -2.17 23.51
C SER A 111 -21.47 -0.71 23.95
N GLU A 112 -20.23 -0.35 24.30
CA GLU A 112 -19.79 1.01 24.63
C GLU A 112 -18.96 1.61 23.49
N GLU A 113 -18.87 2.93 23.46
CA GLU A 113 -17.96 3.63 22.53
C GLU A 113 -16.55 3.67 23.12
N PRO A 114 -15.50 3.41 22.32
CA PRO A 114 -14.14 3.56 22.77
C PRO A 114 -13.78 4.99 23.19
N ASP A 115 -12.78 5.11 24.05
CA ASP A 115 -12.26 6.40 24.51
C ASP A 115 -11.65 7.19 23.32
N GLU A 116 -12.36 8.26 22.94
CA GLU A 116 -11.99 9.14 21.82
C GLU A 116 -10.63 9.82 22.05
N ALA A 117 -10.29 10.20 23.29
CA ALA A 117 -9.02 10.85 23.58
C ALA A 117 -7.84 9.89 23.45
N VAL A 118 -8.04 8.60 23.77
CA VAL A 118 -7.04 7.54 23.57
C VAL A 118 -6.89 7.24 22.07
N PHE A 119 -8.00 7.13 21.34
CA PHE A 119 -8.01 6.95 19.88
C PHE A 119 -7.27 8.08 19.14
N GLU A 120 -7.59 9.34 19.45
CA GLU A 120 -6.95 10.49 18.81
C GLU A 120 -5.45 10.53 19.10
N ARG A 121 -5.05 10.24 20.35
CA ARG A 121 -3.65 10.19 20.74
C ARG A 121 -2.88 9.15 19.96
N ILE A 122 -3.35 7.89 19.93
CA ILE A 122 -2.61 6.83 19.23
C ILE A 122 -2.56 7.10 17.73
N CYS A 123 -3.64 7.61 17.14
CA CYS A 123 -3.66 8.02 15.74
C CYS A 123 -2.65 9.14 15.45
N ALA A 124 -2.50 10.11 16.36
CA ALA A 124 -1.52 11.18 16.22
C ALA A 124 -0.08 10.63 16.26
N VAL A 125 0.22 9.73 17.20
CA VAL A 125 1.54 9.09 17.32
C VAL A 125 1.87 8.28 16.06
N LEU A 126 0.95 7.43 15.59
CA LEU A 126 1.16 6.63 14.39
C LEU A 126 1.35 7.49 13.13
N ARG A 127 0.59 8.59 13.00
CA ARG A 127 0.79 9.55 11.89
C ARG A 127 2.12 10.28 11.99
N GLN A 128 2.56 10.63 13.20
CA GLN A 128 3.85 11.27 13.40
C GLN A 128 4.99 10.35 12.97
N LEU A 129 4.95 9.08 13.37
CA LEU A 129 5.92 8.07 12.91
C LEU A 129 5.98 7.96 11.38
N ALA A 130 4.81 7.98 10.73
CA ALA A 130 4.73 7.92 9.26
C ALA A 130 5.35 9.18 8.59
N LEU A 131 5.22 10.35 9.23
CA LEU A 131 5.77 11.62 8.74
C LEU A 131 7.29 11.71 8.95
N GLU A 132 7.78 11.31 10.12
CA GLU A 132 9.22 11.27 10.44
C GLU A 132 10.02 10.44 9.43
N HIS A 133 9.37 9.46 8.82
CA HIS A 133 9.96 8.66 7.76
C HIS A 133 10.02 9.37 6.40
N LYS A 134 9.05 10.24 6.08
CA LYS A 134 9.02 11.01 4.82
C LYS A 134 10.01 12.19 4.80
N ASP A 135 10.43 12.66 5.97
CA ASP A 135 11.43 13.72 6.12
C ASP A 135 12.68 13.21 6.88
N PRO A 136 13.66 12.59 6.19
CA PRO A 136 14.91 12.15 6.83
C PRO A 136 15.77 13.32 7.37
N ALA A 137 15.37 14.57 7.18
CA ALA A 137 16.07 15.75 7.66
C ALA A 137 15.89 16.03 9.17
N ALA A 138 14.93 15.41 9.86
CA ALA A 138 14.67 15.67 11.28
C ALA A 138 15.33 14.66 12.25
N ALA A 139 15.73 13.47 11.78
CA ALA A 139 16.21 12.39 12.65
C ALA A 139 17.73 12.40 12.93
N VAL A 140 18.51 13.31 12.34
CA VAL A 140 19.99 13.36 12.52
C VAL A 140 20.42 14.24 13.72
N ALA A 141 19.49 14.76 14.53
CA ALA A 141 19.83 15.69 15.61
C ALA A 141 20.08 15.02 16.98
N ALA A 142 20.05 13.69 17.11
CA ALA A 142 20.21 13.03 18.41
C ALA A 142 21.01 11.71 18.35
N THR A 143 22.25 11.76 17.86
CA THR A 143 23.28 10.79 18.30
C THR A 143 24.67 11.43 18.13
N PRO A 144 25.51 11.49 19.18
CA PRO A 144 26.89 11.93 19.00
C PRO A 144 27.64 10.85 18.23
N ALA A 145 28.09 11.21 17.02
CA ALA A 145 28.94 10.36 16.20
C ALA A 145 30.19 9.93 16.98
N PRO A 146 30.54 8.62 17.04
CA PRO A 146 31.85 8.21 17.51
C PRO A 146 32.89 8.66 16.49
N ALA A 147 33.96 9.28 17.00
CA ALA A 147 35.06 9.82 16.20
C ALA A 147 35.69 8.74 15.29
N PRO A 148 36.01 9.05 14.02
CA PRO A 148 36.67 8.09 13.15
C PRO A 148 38.11 7.89 13.61
N VAL A 149 38.42 6.69 14.08
CA VAL A 149 39.80 6.23 14.29
C VAL A 149 40.50 6.09 12.94
N VAL A 150 41.65 6.73 12.84
CA VAL A 150 42.52 6.77 11.67
C VAL A 150 43.04 5.35 11.40
N ALA A 151 42.56 4.70 10.33
CA ALA A 151 43.13 3.47 9.80
C ALA A 151 44.06 3.81 8.62
N ALA A 152 45.27 3.25 8.69
CA ALA A 152 46.37 3.42 7.75
C ALA A 152 46.04 2.93 6.31
N PRO A 153 46.75 3.42 5.27
CA PRO A 153 46.33 3.30 3.89
C PRO A 153 46.65 1.93 3.28
N VAL A 154 45.67 1.34 2.61
CA VAL A 154 45.80 0.20 1.70
C VAL A 154 46.20 0.74 0.30
N PRO A 155 47.14 0.10 -0.43
CA PRO A 155 47.60 0.60 -1.74
C PRO A 155 46.52 0.49 -2.83
N PRO A 156 46.59 1.33 -3.89
CA PRO A 156 45.52 1.50 -4.87
C PRO A 156 45.47 0.34 -5.89
N PRO A 157 44.27 -0.10 -6.32
CA PRO A 157 44.11 -0.90 -7.52
C PRO A 157 44.18 -0.03 -8.79
N ALA A 158 44.70 -0.64 -9.86
CA ALA A 158 44.89 -0.07 -11.19
C ALA A 158 43.55 0.31 -11.90
N PRO A 159 43.57 1.26 -12.86
CA PRO A 159 42.35 1.90 -13.36
C PRO A 159 41.61 1.00 -14.37
N VAL A 160 40.34 0.72 -14.08
CA VAL A 160 39.37 0.23 -15.07
C VAL A 160 38.61 1.42 -15.61
N ALA A 161 38.44 1.42 -16.93
CA ALA A 161 37.90 2.50 -17.75
C ALA A 161 36.57 3.08 -17.25
N ALA A 162 36.47 4.41 -17.36
CA ALA A 162 35.29 5.20 -17.06
C ALA A 162 34.10 4.85 -17.98
N PRO A 163 32.87 4.76 -17.45
CA PRO A 163 31.67 4.99 -18.23
C PRO A 163 31.44 6.51 -18.38
N GLU A 164 31.04 6.91 -19.58
CA GLU A 164 30.72 8.28 -19.95
C GLU A 164 29.56 8.88 -19.12
N PRO A 165 29.53 10.21 -18.93
CA PRO A 165 28.46 10.89 -18.20
C PRO A 165 27.17 10.92 -19.02
N VAL A 166 26.13 10.25 -18.54
CA VAL A 166 24.77 10.44 -19.06
C VAL A 166 24.24 11.76 -18.50
N GLN A 167 24.05 12.73 -19.40
CA GLN A 167 23.47 14.03 -19.10
C GLN A 167 22.02 13.90 -18.58
N PRO A 168 21.56 14.80 -17.70
CA PRO A 168 20.17 14.85 -17.29
C PRO A 168 19.32 15.38 -18.45
N ALA A 169 18.54 14.50 -19.08
CA ALA A 169 17.58 14.91 -20.08
C ALA A 169 16.37 15.56 -19.42
N ALA A 170 16.19 16.83 -19.76
CA ALA A 170 15.03 17.64 -19.46
C ALA A 170 13.73 17.04 -20.02
N ASP A 171 12.66 17.25 -19.25
CA ASP A 171 11.25 17.35 -19.62
C ASP A 171 10.89 16.99 -21.08
N SER A 172 10.25 15.82 -21.27
CA SER A 172 9.77 15.36 -22.57
C SER A 172 8.47 14.57 -22.42
N GLY A 173 7.34 15.29 -22.47
CA GLY A 173 6.03 14.85 -22.96
C GLY A 173 5.56 13.45 -22.53
N ASN A 174 4.80 13.38 -21.45
CA ASN A 174 4.09 12.16 -21.02
C ASN A 174 3.13 11.69 -22.14
N LEU A 175 3.58 10.73 -22.94
CA LEU A 175 2.78 10.06 -23.96
C LEU A 175 1.88 9.05 -23.22
N PRO A 176 0.55 9.06 -23.46
CA PRO A 176 -0.35 8.15 -22.76
C PRO A 176 0.00 6.69 -23.10
N LEU A 177 -0.02 5.85 -22.07
CA LEU A 177 0.12 4.40 -22.17
C LEU A 177 -0.99 3.85 -23.04
N LYS A 178 -0.65 2.94 -23.96
CA LYS A 178 -1.61 2.26 -24.84
C LYS A 178 -1.72 0.79 -24.41
N VAL A 179 -2.84 0.44 -23.79
CA VAL A 179 -3.15 -0.93 -23.36
C VAL A 179 -4.04 -1.57 -24.42
N ARG A 180 -3.70 -2.78 -24.89
CA ARG A 180 -4.55 -3.54 -25.81
C ARG A 180 -4.93 -4.86 -25.16
N ILE A 181 -6.22 -5.04 -24.93
CA ILE A 181 -6.81 -6.25 -24.37
C ILE A 181 -7.50 -7.00 -25.51
N THR A 182 -7.22 -8.28 -25.67
CA THR A 182 -7.78 -9.11 -26.74
C THR A 182 -8.74 -10.15 -26.19
N LYS A 183 -9.66 -10.65 -27.01
CA LYS A 183 -10.70 -11.64 -26.62
C LYS A 183 -11.65 -11.12 -25.54
N VAL A 184 -12.04 -9.84 -25.63
CA VAL A 184 -12.95 -9.21 -24.68
C VAL A 184 -14.39 -9.36 -25.16
N SER A 185 -15.28 -9.90 -24.32
CA SER A 185 -16.71 -10.00 -24.62
C SER A 185 -17.41 -8.63 -24.56
N ASP A 186 -18.64 -8.51 -25.04
CA ASP A 186 -19.38 -7.23 -24.95
C ASP A 186 -19.66 -6.80 -23.52
N LYS A 187 -19.92 -7.76 -22.64
CA LYS A 187 -20.21 -7.53 -21.22
C LYS A 187 -18.98 -7.09 -20.45
N ASP A 188 -17.82 -7.67 -20.75
CA ASP A 188 -16.60 -7.46 -19.97
C ASP A 188 -15.87 -6.17 -20.33
N ALA A 189 -16.09 -5.63 -21.54
CA ALA A 189 -15.42 -4.41 -21.98
C ALA A 189 -15.82 -3.16 -21.19
N ALA A 190 -17.07 -3.08 -20.74
CA ALA A 190 -17.54 -1.96 -19.93
C ALA A 190 -16.89 -1.98 -18.54
N SER A 191 -16.89 -3.15 -17.89
CA SER A 191 -16.23 -3.36 -16.60
C SER A 191 -14.72 -3.13 -16.70
N LEU A 192 -14.05 -3.62 -17.75
CA LEU A 192 -12.62 -3.38 -17.96
C LEU A 192 -12.29 -1.90 -18.14
N LEU A 193 -13.15 -1.12 -18.80
CA LEU A 193 -12.93 0.31 -18.95
C LEU A 193 -13.02 1.04 -17.59
N GLU A 194 -13.94 0.61 -16.73
CA GLU A 194 -14.12 1.12 -15.37
C GLU A 194 -12.90 0.79 -14.50
N GLU A 195 -12.42 -0.45 -14.53
CA GLU A 195 -11.19 -0.86 -13.84
C GLU A 195 -9.95 -0.12 -14.34
N MET A 196 -9.84 0.14 -15.64
CA MET A 196 -8.78 1.00 -16.19
C MET A 196 -8.88 2.44 -15.69
N GLY A 197 -10.09 2.94 -15.40
CA GLY A 197 -10.29 4.22 -14.74
C GLY A 197 -9.77 4.25 -13.30
N ASN A 198 -9.83 3.12 -12.60
CA ASN A 198 -9.29 2.98 -11.24
C ASN A 198 -7.75 3.00 -11.23
N LEU A 199 -7.12 2.50 -12.30
CA LEU A 199 -5.65 2.48 -12.45
C LEU A 199 -5.06 3.77 -13.03
N GLY A 200 -5.88 4.69 -13.51
CA GLY A 200 -5.40 5.95 -14.06
C GLY A 200 -6.42 6.69 -14.91
N ASN A 201 -5.98 7.82 -15.47
CA ASN A 201 -6.86 8.68 -16.24
C ASN A 201 -6.99 8.18 -17.69
N VAL A 202 -8.13 7.59 -18.04
CA VAL A 202 -8.42 7.12 -19.40
C VAL A 202 -8.67 8.30 -20.34
N ARG A 203 -7.79 8.50 -21.33
CA ARG A 203 -7.91 9.55 -22.34
C ARG A 203 -8.77 9.17 -23.52
N ALA A 204 -8.75 7.90 -23.92
CA ALA A 204 -9.56 7.39 -25.01
C ALA A 204 -9.66 5.87 -24.94
N SER A 205 -10.72 5.31 -25.51
CA SER A 205 -10.81 3.88 -25.80
C SER A 205 -11.33 3.66 -27.21
N GLU A 206 -10.93 2.56 -27.82
CA GLU A 206 -11.37 2.10 -29.13
C GLU A 206 -11.61 0.59 -29.07
N ARG A 207 -12.72 0.16 -29.65
CA ARG A 207 -13.08 -1.25 -29.76
C ARG A 207 -13.11 -1.65 -31.22
N ALA A 208 -12.34 -2.68 -31.56
CA ALA A 208 -12.30 -3.26 -32.90
C ALA A 208 -12.05 -4.77 -32.79
N ASP A 209 -12.81 -5.56 -33.54
CA ASP A 209 -12.60 -7.01 -33.71
C ASP A 209 -12.40 -7.81 -32.40
N GLY A 210 -13.22 -7.55 -31.38
CA GLY A 210 -13.14 -8.23 -30.08
C GLY A 210 -11.91 -7.87 -29.24
N ALA A 211 -11.22 -6.78 -29.60
CA ALA A 211 -10.15 -6.18 -28.83
C ALA A 211 -10.55 -4.79 -28.33
N LEU A 212 -10.19 -4.49 -27.08
CA LEU A 212 -10.32 -3.19 -26.44
C LEU A 212 -8.95 -2.54 -26.37
N THR A 213 -8.80 -1.36 -26.97
CA THR A 213 -7.59 -0.54 -26.89
C THR A 213 -7.90 0.68 -26.04
N VAL A 214 -7.12 0.90 -24.97
CA VAL A 214 -7.28 2.01 -24.04
C VAL A 214 -6.01 2.85 -24.06
N TRP A 215 -6.15 4.16 -24.18
CA TRP A 215 -5.08 5.14 -23.99
C TRP A 215 -5.31 5.83 -22.65
N MET A 216 -4.35 5.75 -21.75
CA MET A 216 -4.48 6.29 -20.39
C MET A 216 -3.17 6.89 -19.88
N ASP A 217 -3.28 7.85 -18.96
CA ASP A 217 -2.15 8.26 -18.12
C ASP A 217 -2.21 7.46 -16.84
N SER A 218 -1.15 6.72 -16.53
CA SER A 218 -1.02 6.01 -15.26
C SER A 218 0.41 6.12 -14.76
N THR A 219 0.56 6.17 -13.44
CA THR A 219 1.84 6.06 -12.74
C THR A 219 2.17 4.61 -12.37
N CYS A 220 1.28 3.66 -12.69
CA CYS A 220 1.46 2.24 -12.44
C CYS A 220 2.49 1.62 -13.41
N THR A 221 3.14 0.56 -12.96
CA THR A 221 4.07 -0.18 -13.82
C THR A 221 3.30 -0.99 -14.88
N PRO A 222 3.92 -1.32 -16.03
CA PRO A 222 3.29 -2.19 -17.03
C PRO A 222 2.83 -3.53 -16.46
N ASP A 223 3.55 -4.08 -15.49
CA ASP A 223 3.21 -5.34 -14.82
C ASP A 223 1.93 -5.24 -13.97
N ASP A 224 1.72 -4.12 -13.26
CA ASP A 224 0.49 -3.88 -12.49
C ASP A 224 -0.73 -3.73 -13.40
N ILE A 225 -0.55 -3.06 -14.54
CA ILE A 225 -1.60 -2.85 -15.54
C ILE A 225 -1.96 -4.19 -16.21
N GLU A 226 -0.95 -5.03 -16.47
CA GLU A 226 -1.13 -6.36 -17.01
C GLU A 226 -1.83 -7.28 -16.01
N ALA A 227 -1.50 -7.22 -14.71
CA ALA A 227 -2.15 -8.01 -13.68
C ALA A 227 -3.66 -7.73 -13.56
N VAL A 228 -4.06 -6.45 -13.59
CA VAL A 228 -5.48 -6.08 -13.54
C VAL A 228 -6.20 -6.51 -14.82
N ALA A 229 -5.59 -6.33 -15.98
CA ALA A 229 -6.19 -6.74 -17.25
C ALA A 229 -6.24 -8.30 -17.40
N ALA A 230 -5.26 -9.02 -16.85
CA ALA A 230 -5.14 -10.47 -16.85
C ALA A 230 -6.18 -11.18 -15.96
N SER A 231 -6.69 -10.50 -14.93
CA SER A 231 -7.76 -11.02 -14.05
C SER A 231 -9.04 -11.39 -14.81
N SER A 232 -9.25 -10.82 -16.00
CA SER A 232 -10.48 -10.97 -16.78
C SER A 232 -10.26 -11.48 -18.21
N SER A 233 -9.03 -11.41 -18.77
CA SER A 233 -8.64 -12.03 -20.05
C SER A 233 -7.14 -11.84 -20.34
N THR A 234 -6.54 -12.62 -21.25
CA THR A 234 -5.12 -12.49 -21.62
C THR A 234 -4.82 -11.09 -22.19
N ALA A 235 -4.29 -10.22 -21.33
CA ALA A 235 -3.85 -8.89 -21.68
C ALA A 235 -2.37 -8.93 -22.07
N THR A 236 -1.96 -8.04 -22.98
CA THR A 236 -0.54 -7.86 -23.30
C THR A 236 -0.31 -6.36 -23.33
N SER A 237 0.50 -5.88 -22.39
CA SER A 237 0.95 -4.50 -22.39
C SER A 237 2.03 -4.32 -23.47
N LEU A 238 1.94 -3.25 -24.28
CA LEU A 238 2.97 -2.92 -25.28
C LEU A 238 3.54 -1.54 -24.93
N PRO A 239 4.87 -1.40 -24.71
CA PRO A 239 5.49 -0.10 -24.52
C PRO A 239 5.30 0.75 -25.78
N SER A 240 4.83 1.98 -25.62
CA SER A 240 4.32 2.81 -26.71
C SER A 240 5.41 3.34 -27.63
N ALA A 241 5.25 3.07 -28.93
CA ALA A 241 5.68 3.97 -30.00
C ALA A 241 4.53 4.12 -31.01
N ALA A 242 3.46 4.85 -30.69
CA ALA A 242 2.51 5.29 -31.72
C ALA A 242 1.69 6.54 -31.36
N LYS A 243 1.84 7.58 -32.18
CA LYS A 243 0.94 8.75 -32.25
C LYS A 243 -0.47 8.31 -32.67
N ARG A 244 -1.51 8.85 -32.00
CA ARG A 244 -2.89 8.88 -32.50
C ARG A 244 -2.90 9.57 -33.89
N PRO A 245 -3.64 9.08 -34.91
CA PRO A 245 -3.89 9.87 -36.11
C PRO A 245 -4.75 11.08 -35.74
N ARG A 246 -4.42 12.24 -36.32
CA ARG A 246 -5.13 13.51 -36.11
C ARG A 246 -6.63 13.35 -36.35
N PRO A 247 -7.50 14.06 -35.60
CA PRO A 247 -8.93 14.05 -35.87
C PRO A 247 -9.21 14.56 -37.28
N ALA A 248 -10.02 13.83 -38.04
CA ALA A 248 -10.46 14.22 -39.36
C ALA A 248 -11.19 15.57 -39.27
N ARG A 249 -10.69 16.54 -40.04
CA ARG A 249 -11.27 17.87 -40.21
C ARG A 249 -12.70 17.69 -40.76
N PRO A 250 -13.73 18.39 -40.23
CA PRO A 250 -15.08 18.24 -40.74
C PRO A 250 -15.13 18.69 -42.20
N ALA A 251 -15.70 17.83 -43.04
CA ALA A 251 -15.93 18.13 -44.45
C ALA A 251 -16.77 19.40 -44.55
N ARG A 252 -16.19 20.41 -45.22
CA ARG A 252 -16.89 21.63 -45.65
C ARG A 252 -18.03 21.16 -46.55
N ARG A 253 -19.27 21.23 -46.04
CA ARG A 253 -20.47 21.21 -46.90
C ARG A 253 -20.40 22.44 -47.80
N GLN A 254 -20.88 22.23 -49.04
CA GLN A 254 -20.90 23.11 -50.20
C GLN A 254 -21.03 24.61 -49.87
#